data_AF-A0AAV4J7R3-F1
#
_entry.id   AF-A0AAV4J7R3-F1
#
_cell.length_a   1.000
_cell.length_b   1.000
_cell.length_c   1.000
_cell.angle_alpha   90.00
_cell.angle_beta   90.00
_cell.angle_gamma   90.00
#
_symmetry.space_group_name_H-M   'P 1'
#
loop_
_entity.id
_entity.type
_entity.pdbx_description
1 polymer ?
#
loop_
_entity_poly.entity_id
_entity_poly.type
_entity_poly.pdbx_seq_one_letter_code
_entity_poly.pdbx_strand_id
1 'polypeptide(L)'
;MATFNLYRAFRFSLNVSKSKTKDIELKSCRSLHMSSFLRNAENGDVVNATEETSAEAEEFRVFEIEGLKKAVSARRAERATKRAPPPRYRSMPTDQDWTDVWPTASTFKWSAVPFPVRQGFVENSSENEGVIPSKYANLELMKGPNFLHLTPAHVKKHCKAIKHLSTKWPEGLETDEQCHKHFPLESITSDYVFAGPSLEDDRARLASIKFKLSDLELDYHAKDKFIRLVGDRYNADTDEVLFESNRCPLKSQNLEYVKFLLTAVYFESWKTETWEQGKQLSDMETYVWDMNKSRETCLTLLATMRAKDKGSESVGDLKLSGAEARAICDLAEVREYKTAVENLFNDGENSETLDAYKAAVERLLQLKTAA
;
A
#
# COMPACT_ATOMS: atom_id res chain seq x y z
N MET A 1 -0.37 -10.32 36.59
CA MET A 1 0.99 -10.11 36.05
C MET A 1 0.96 -10.33 34.54
N ALA A 2 0.91 -9.25 33.78
CA ALA A 2 1.23 -9.24 32.35
C ALA A 2 1.59 -7.80 32.00
N THR A 3 2.89 -7.53 32.03
CA THR A 3 3.53 -6.25 31.72
C THR A 3 3.54 -6.02 30.21
N PHE A 4 2.85 -4.99 29.73
CA PHE A 4 2.97 -4.50 28.36
C PHE A 4 4.09 -3.45 28.29
N ASN A 5 5.15 -3.78 27.56
CA ASN A 5 6.27 -2.89 27.27
C ASN A 5 5.84 -1.79 26.28
N LEU A 6 5.99 -0.53 26.70
CA LEU A 6 5.89 0.64 25.83
C LEU A 6 7.17 0.77 25.00
N TYR A 7 7.05 0.75 23.67
CA TYR A 7 8.08 1.26 22.78
C TYR A 7 7.86 2.75 22.47
N ARG A 8 8.96 3.48 22.62
CA ARG A 8 9.14 4.93 22.67
C ARG A 8 9.33 5.47 21.25
N ALA A 9 8.41 6.28 20.76
CA ALA A 9 8.55 6.95 19.46
C ALA A 9 9.51 8.15 19.55
N PHE A 10 10.54 8.13 18.70
CA PHE A 10 11.50 9.21 18.49
C PHE A 10 10.81 10.43 17.87
N ARG A 11 11.07 11.62 18.45
CA ARG A 11 10.54 12.91 18.01
C ARG A 11 11.56 13.55 17.06
N PHE A 12 11.28 13.56 15.76
CA PHE A 12 12.03 14.41 14.81
C PHE A 12 11.40 15.80 14.77
N SER A 13 12.20 16.81 15.13
CA SER A 13 11.85 18.22 15.09
C SER A 13 12.24 18.80 13.74
N LEU A 14 11.26 19.28 12.97
CA LEU A 14 11.50 20.04 11.74
C LEU A 14 11.14 21.51 11.96
N ASN A 15 12.19 22.35 11.99
CA ASN A 15 12.13 23.80 11.93
C ASN A 15 11.59 24.24 10.57
N VAL A 16 10.45 24.95 10.55
CA VAL A 16 9.95 25.64 9.35
C VAL A 16 10.33 27.12 9.44
N SER A 17 11.19 27.53 8.52
CA SER A 17 11.60 28.91 8.26
C SER A 17 10.43 29.72 7.68
N LYS A 18 10.26 30.95 8.17
CA LYS A 18 9.28 31.93 7.70
C LYS A 18 9.74 32.55 6.36
N SER A 19 8.93 32.47 5.31
CA SER A 19 9.07 33.35 4.14
C SER A 19 7.73 33.97 3.72
N LYS A 20 7.65 35.28 3.97
CA LYS A 20 6.90 36.39 3.34
C LYS A 20 5.68 36.06 2.45
N THR A 21 4.53 36.52 2.93
CA THR A 21 3.27 36.74 2.21
C THR A 21 3.40 37.85 1.16
N LYS A 22 2.83 37.63 -0.03
CA LYS A 22 2.45 38.67 -1.00
C LYS A 22 0.94 38.62 -1.16
N ASP A 23 0.29 39.76 -0.96
CA ASP A 23 -1.14 39.96 -1.14
C ASP A 23 -1.52 39.86 -2.63
N ILE A 24 -2.57 39.09 -2.92
CA ILE A 24 -3.28 39.09 -4.21
C ILE A 24 -4.77 39.26 -3.89
N GLU A 25 -5.32 40.40 -4.30
CA GLU A 25 -6.76 40.72 -4.25
C GLU A 25 -7.58 39.73 -5.09
N LEU A 26 -8.58 39.10 -4.47
CA LEU A 26 -9.62 38.34 -5.16
C LEU A 26 -10.89 39.20 -5.29
N LYS A 27 -11.21 39.57 -6.53
CA LYS A 27 -12.48 40.20 -6.92
C LYS A 27 -13.64 39.22 -6.74
N SER A 28 -14.65 39.64 -5.97
CA SER A 28 -15.90 38.92 -5.76
C SER A 28 -16.83 39.03 -6.97
N CYS A 29 -16.98 37.94 -7.73
CA CYS A 29 -18.09 37.78 -8.68
C CYS A 29 -19.35 37.31 -7.94
N ARG A 30 -20.43 38.10 -8.00
CA ARG A 30 -21.77 37.73 -7.52
C ARG A 30 -22.58 37.11 -8.67
N SER A 31 -22.95 35.84 -8.56
CA SER A 31 -23.96 35.21 -9.41
C SER A 31 -25.35 35.43 -8.82
N LEU A 32 -26.29 35.92 -9.64
CA LEU A 32 -27.72 36.00 -9.33
C LEU A 32 -28.36 34.61 -9.50
N HIS A 33 -29.25 34.22 -8.58
CA HIS A 33 -30.16 33.11 -8.76
C HIS A 33 -31.61 33.57 -8.52
N MET A 34 -32.41 33.41 -9.58
CA MET A 34 -33.86 33.60 -9.63
C MET A 34 -34.58 32.35 -9.09
N SER A 35 -35.66 32.56 -8.35
CA SER A 35 -36.76 31.59 -8.20
C SER A 35 -38.03 32.41 -7.92
N SER A 36 -38.89 32.56 -8.94
CA SER A 36 -40.07 31.74 -9.23
C SER A 36 -41.24 32.01 -8.29
N PHE A 37 -42.00 33.06 -8.62
CA PHE A 37 -43.38 33.27 -8.16
C PHE A 37 -44.33 32.73 -9.23
N LEU A 38 -45.16 31.75 -8.90
CA LEU A 38 -46.46 31.54 -9.54
C LEU A 38 -47.38 30.63 -8.70
N ARG A 39 -48.68 31.01 -8.71
CA ARG A 39 -49.93 30.29 -8.39
C ARG A 39 -50.53 30.37 -6.97
N ASN A 40 -51.59 31.19 -6.84
CA ASN A 40 -53.02 30.80 -6.94
C ASN A 40 -53.86 32.10 -6.80
N ALA A 41 -54.58 32.58 -7.82
CA ALA A 41 -55.92 32.19 -8.28
C ALA A 41 -57.07 32.78 -7.42
N GLU A 42 -57.70 33.81 -8.02
CA GLU A 42 -59.15 34.14 -8.07
C GLU A 42 -60.00 34.24 -6.80
N ASN A 43 -60.55 35.45 -6.58
CA ASN A 43 -61.98 35.70 -6.35
C ASN A 43 -62.28 37.19 -6.56
N GLY A 44 -63.30 37.50 -7.35
CA GLY A 44 -63.77 38.86 -7.64
C GLY A 44 -64.62 39.46 -6.52
N ASP A 45 -64.68 40.79 -6.45
CA ASP A 45 -65.94 41.53 -6.60
C ASP A 45 -65.74 43.07 -6.56
N VAL A 46 -66.40 43.69 -7.54
CA VAL A 46 -66.98 45.05 -7.66
C VAL A 46 -66.64 46.09 -6.58
N VAL A 47 -66.01 47.20 -6.99
CA VAL A 47 -65.95 48.45 -6.21
C VAL A 47 -66.78 49.52 -6.92
N ASN A 48 -67.87 49.93 -6.28
CA ASN A 48 -68.69 51.08 -6.68
C ASN A 48 -67.90 52.37 -6.52
N ALA A 49 -67.95 53.20 -7.57
CA ALA A 49 -67.59 54.60 -7.50
C ALA A 49 -68.62 55.36 -6.66
N THR A 50 -68.14 56.26 -5.81
CA THR A 50 -68.96 57.36 -5.28
C THR A 50 -68.08 58.60 -5.26
N GLU A 51 -68.53 59.58 -6.04
CA GLU A 51 -68.01 60.94 -6.10
C GLU A 51 -68.52 61.72 -4.89
N GLU A 52 -67.62 62.36 -4.15
CA GLU A 52 -67.87 63.59 -3.38
C GLU A 52 -66.51 64.27 -3.14
N THR A 53 -66.31 65.57 -3.07
CA THR A 53 -66.93 66.79 -3.60
C THR A 53 -65.84 67.87 -3.42
N SER A 54 -65.82 68.87 -4.31
CA SER A 54 -64.89 69.99 -4.28
C SER A 54 -65.28 71.03 -3.22
N ALA A 55 -64.46 71.19 -2.18
CA ALA A 55 -64.38 72.42 -1.38
C ALA A 55 -63.15 72.37 -0.48
N GLU A 56 -62.04 73.00 -0.91
CA GLU A 56 -60.94 73.57 -0.11
C GLU A 56 -59.76 73.87 -1.05
N ALA A 57 -59.99 74.84 -1.94
CA ALA A 57 -58.93 75.51 -2.67
C ALA A 57 -58.79 76.90 -2.04
N GLU A 58 -57.89 77.03 -1.05
CA GLU A 58 -57.14 78.26 -0.68
C GLU A 58 -56.42 78.11 0.69
N GLU A 59 -55.69 77.00 0.90
CA GLU A 59 -54.61 76.96 1.91
C GLU A 59 -53.30 76.56 1.24
N PHE A 60 -52.23 77.31 1.55
CA PHE A 60 -50.90 77.09 1.02
C PHE A 60 -50.43 75.67 1.38
N ARG A 61 -50.19 74.81 0.38
CA ARG A 61 -49.59 73.48 0.62
C ARG A 61 -48.17 73.68 1.15
N VAL A 62 -47.96 73.44 2.44
CA VAL A 62 -46.64 73.43 3.05
C VAL A 62 -45.81 72.33 2.38
N PHE A 63 -44.73 72.72 1.71
CA PHE A 63 -43.83 71.79 1.05
C PHE A 63 -43.04 71.03 2.13
N GLU A 64 -43.39 69.75 2.34
CA GLU A 64 -42.63 68.88 3.23
C GLU A 64 -41.32 68.46 2.56
N ILE A 65 -40.19 68.89 3.11
CA ILE A 65 -38.87 68.45 2.65
C ILE A 65 -38.68 66.99 3.06
N GLU A 66 -38.63 66.08 2.08
CA GLU A 66 -38.32 64.67 2.30
C GLU A 66 -37.01 64.53 3.08
N GLY A 67 -37.08 63.95 4.28
CA GLY A 67 -35.91 63.63 5.11
C GLY A 67 -35.72 64.42 6.40
N LEU A 68 -36.46 65.52 6.63
CA LEU A 68 -36.32 66.30 7.89
C LEU A 68 -37.24 65.85 9.04
N LYS A 69 -38.29 65.06 8.77
CA LYS A 69 -39.06 64.40 9.84
C LYS A 69 -38.35 63.12 10.24
N LYS A 70 -38.04 62.95 11.53
CA LYS A 70 -37.72 61.64 12.10
C LYS A 70 -38.92 60.74 11.77
N ALA A 71 -38.76 59.86 10.78
CA ALA A 71 -39.72 58.80 10.55
C ALA A 71 -39.85 58.07 11.88
N VAL A 72 -41.02 58.17 12.51
CA VAL A 72 -41.38 57.26 13.60
C VAL A 72 -41.43 55.92 12.90
N SER A 73 -40.30 55.19 12.90
CA SER A 73 -40.26 53.87 12.33
C SER A 73 -41.32 53.10 13.11
N ALA A 74 -42.43 52.76 12.46
CA ALA A 74 -43.38 51.84 13.03
C ALA A 74 -42.54 50.66 13.51
N ARG A 75 -42.49 50.43 14.83
CA ARG A 75 -41.75 49.31 15.40
C ARG A 75 -42.26 48.09 14.66
N ARG A 76 -41.42 47.53 13.78
CA ARG A 76 -41.71 46.30 13.06
C ARG A 76 -42.18 45.32 14.13
N ALA A 77 -43.44 44.88 14.05
CA ALA A 77 -44.03 44.01 15.06
C ALA A 77 -43.01 42.91 15.38
N GLU A 78 -42.59 42.83 16.64
CA GLU A 78 -41.62 41.83 17.08
C GLU A 78 -42.15 40.48 16.62
N ARG A 79 -41.42 39.84 15.71
CA ARG A 79 -41.78 38.51 15.22
C ARG A 79 -41.86 37.63 16.45
N ALA A 80 -43.06 37.19 16.83
CA ALA A 80 -43.28 36.32 17.96
C ALA A 80 -42.29 35.15 17.87
N THR A 81 -41.35 35.09 18.83
CA THR A 81 -40.30 34.07 18.85
C THR A 81 -40.98 32.73 19.06
N LYS A 82 -41.07 31.91 18.00
CA LYS A 82 -41.59 30.54 18.11
C LYS A 82 -40.74 29.79 19.13
N ARG A 83 -41.35 29.30 20.21
CA ARG A 83 -40.66 28.48 21.21
C ARG A 83 -40.11 27.23 20.54
N ALA A 84 -38.87 26.86 20.84
CA ALA A 84 -38.29 25.63 20.32
C ALA A 84 -39.08 24.43 20.86
N PRO A 85 -39.40 23.43 20.01
CA PRO A 85 -40.05 22.20 20.47
C PRO A 85 -39.15 21.45 21.46
N PRO A 86 -39.72 20.60 22.33
CA PRO A 86 -38.93 19.73 23.19
C PRO A 86 -38.04 18.81 22.34
N PRO A 87 -36.88 18.39 22.87
CA PRO A 87 -35.97 17.52 22.15
C PRO A 87 -36.60 16.13 21.94
N ARG A 88 -36.36 15.57 20.74
CA ARG A 88 -36.93 14.28 20.29
C ARG A 88 -36.67 13.14 21.25
N TYR A 89 -35.51 13.11 21.94
CA TYR A 89 -35.19 12.02 22.86
C TYR A 89 -36.21 11.84 24.01
N ARG A 90 -36.96 12.89 24.38
CA ARG A 90 -37.99 12.79 25.43
C ARG A 90 -39.20 11.96 25.02
N SER A 91 -39.46 11.85 23.72
CA SER A 91 -40.57 11.07 23.17
C SER A 91 -40.14 9.72 22.61
N MET A 92 -38.86 9.35 22.75
CA MET A 92 -38.34 8.07 22.23
C MET A 92 -38.69 6.92 23.18
N PRO A 93 -39.27 5.81 22.67
CA PRO A 93 -39.43 4.61 23.47
C PRO A 93 -38.08 3.97 23.80
N THR A 94 -38.01 3.26 24.92
CA THR A 94 -36.76 2.61 25.38
C THR A 94 -36.39 1.41 24.51
N ASP A 95 -37.38 0.68 24.00
CA ASP A 95 -37.20 -0.51 23.15
C ASP A 95 -37.08 -0.20 21.65
N GLN A 96 -36.92 1.08 21.29
CA GLN A 96 -36.85 1.47 19.88
C GLN A 96 -35.56 0.95 19.22
N ASP A 97 -35.64 0.73 17.92
CA ASP A 97 -34.47 0.36 17.14
C ASP A 97 -33.52 1.54 16.96
N TRP A 98 -32.31 1.41 17.48
CA TRP A 98 -31.30 2.46 17.38
C TRP A 98 -30.86 2.72 15.93
N THR A 99 -30.96 1.72 15.05
CA THR A 99 -30.51 1.86 13.65
C THR A 99 -31.34 2.89 12.89
N ASP A 100 -32.61 3.06 13.24
CA ASP A 100 -33.52 4.00 12.60
C ASP A 100 -33.33 5.43 13.12
N VAL A 101 -32.83 5.55 14.35
CA VAL A 101 -32.52 6.83 15.00
C VAL A 101 -31.24 7.43 14.42
N TRP A 102 -30.25 6.58 14.15
CA TRP A 102 -28.92 6.98 13.71
C TRP A 102 -28.42 6.12 12.54
N PRO A 103 -28.99 6.29 11.33
CA PRO A 103 -28.69 5.41 10.19
C PRO A 103 -27.29 5.61 9.62
N THR A 104 -26.79 6.85 9.54
CA THR A 104 -25.55 7.21 8.85
C THR A 104 -24.62 8.05 9.72
N ALA A 105 -23.37 8.18 9.27
CA ALA A 105 -22.40 9.08 9.88
C ALA A 105 -22.96 10.51 9.91
N SER A 106 -23.11 11.07 11.11
CA SER A 106 -23.55 12.45 11.28
C SER A 106 -22.95 13.07 12.54
N THR A 107 -22.89 14.39 12.57
CA THR A 107 -22.43 15.14 13.74
C THR A 107 -23.30 14.85 14.96
N PHE A 108 -22.74 14.97 16.16
CA PHE A 108 -23.47 14.68 17.37
C PHE A 108 -24.69 15.62 17.54
N LYS A 109 -25.90 15.04 17.57
CA LYS A 109 -27.18 15.75 17.70
C LYS A 109 -27.72 15.50 19.10
N TRP A 110 -27.52 16.47 19.98
CA TRP A 110 -27.93 16.40 21.38
C TRP A 110 -29.44 16.15 21.56
N SER A 111 -30.27 16.54 20.60
CA SER A 111 -31.73 16.41 20.66
C SER A 111 -32.25 15.00 20.34
N ALA A 112 -31.47 14.19 19.61
CA ALA A 112 -31.84 12.83 19.22
C ALA A 112 -31.22 11.75 20.12
N VAL A 113 -30.08 12.05 20.74
CA VAL A 113 -29.37 11.11 21.60
C VAL A 113 -30.06 11.01 22.98
N PRO A 114 -30.54 9.83 23.43
CA PRO A 114 -31.30 9.71 24.68
C PRO A 114 -30.45 9.61 25.95
N PHE A 115 -29.18 9.24 25.85
CA PHE A 115 -28.31 9.08 27.01
C PHE A 115 -27.68 10.41 27.49
N PRO A 116 -27.46 10.60 28.80
CA PRO A 116 -26.96 11.86 29.38
C PRO A 116 -25.42 11.94 29.35
N VAL A 117 -24.85 12.19 28.17
CA VAL A 117 -23.39 12.39 28.02
C VAL A 117 -22.95 13.74 28.57
N ARG A 118 -21.79 13.77 29.21
CA ARG A 118 -21.06 14.97 29.61
C ARG A 118 -19.62 14.87 29.14
N GLN A 119 -19.07 15.97 28.64
CA GLN A 119 -17.68 16.03 28.18
C GLN A 119 -17.16 17.45 28.32
N GLY A 120 -15.92 17.59 28.74
CA GLY A 120 -15.27 18.88 28.98
C GLY A 120 -14.35 18.80 30.19
N PHE A 121 -13.45 19.77 30.29
CA PHE A 121 -12.58 19.94 31.46
C PHE A 121 -13.17 21.00 32.39
N VAL A 122 -12.97 20.81 33.69
CA VAL A 122 -13.34 21.77 34.74
C VAL A 122 -12.13 21.89 35.66
N GLU A 123 -11.56 23.09 35.78
CA GLU A 123 -10.31 23.29 36.52
C GLU A 123 -10.55 23.39 38.03
N ASN A 124 -11.59 24.14 38.43
CA ASN A 124 -11.92 24.41 39.82
C ASN A 124 -13.41 24.21 40.09
N SER A 125 -13.77 23.89 41.34
CA SER A 125 -15.17 23.80 41.77
C SER A 125 -15.95 25.12 41.66
N SER A 126 -15.24 26.25 41.49
CA SER A 126 -15.83 27.56 41.19
C SER A 126 -16.35 27.69 39.75
N GLU A 127 -15.82 26.91 38.82
CA GLU A 127 -16.26 26.89 37.42
C GLU A 127 -17.37 25.86 37.23
N ASN A 128 -18.54 26.29 36.77
CA ASN A 128 -19.71 25.42 36.55
C ASN A 128 -20.06 24.52 37.76
N GLU A 129 -19.82 24.99 38.99
CA GLU A 129 -20.04 24.23 40.23
C GLU A 129 -19.28 22.89 40.28
N GLY A 130 -18.17 22.77 39.55
CA GLY A 130 -17.42 21.51 39.41
C GLY A 130 -18.08 20.47 38.48
N VAL A 131 -19.17 20.82 37.78
CA VAL A 131 -19.94 19.89 36.95
C VAL A 131 -19.48 19.95 35.49
N ILE A 132 -19.13 18.78 34.94
CA ILE A 132 -18.74 18.64 33.53
C ILE A 132 -19.92 19.10 32.62
N PRO A 133 -19.65 19.93 31.59
CA PRO A 133 -20.67 20.41 30.67
C PRO A 133 -21.55 19.29 30.10
N SER A 134 -22.87 19.53 30.09
CA SER A 134 -23.86 18.59 29.56
C SER A 134 -23.77 18.47 28.04
N LYS A 135 -24.51 17.51 27.45
CA LYS A 135 -24.57 17.35 25.98
C LYS A 135 -25.22 18.52 25.22
N TYR A 136 -25.98 19.38 25.89
CA TYR A 136 -26.68 20.49 25.22
C TYR A 136 -25.65 21.53 24.73
N ALA A 137 -25.66 21.78 23.42
CA ALA A 137 -24.78 22.76 22.76
C ALA A 137 -23.26 22.59 23.07
N ASN A 138 -22.82 21.35 23.36
CA ASN A 138 -21.43 21.07 23.71
C ASN A 138 -20.57 20.82 22.47
N LEU A 139 -19.63 21.74 22.23
CA LEU A 139 -18.73 21.68 21.07
C LEU A 139 -17.75 20.50 21.14
N GLU A 140 -17.31 20.07 22.32
CA GLU A 140 -16.38 18.95 22.45
C GLU A 140 -16.99 17.64 21.93
N LEU A 141 -18.28 17.44 22.18
CA LEU A 141 -19.03 16.30 21.64
C LEU A 141 -19.28 16.41 20.12
N MET A 142 -19.24 17.61 19.56
CA MET A 142 -19.40 17.83 18.12
C MET A 142 -18.10 17.64 17.33
N LYS A 143 -16.94 17.84 17.97
CA LYS A 143 -15.61 17.71 17.35
C LYS A 143 -15.23 16.26 17.06
N GLY A 144 -15.48 15.36 18.01
CA GLY A 144 -15.07 13.96 17.90
C GLY A 144 -15.89 13.17 16.86
N PRO A 145 -15.26 12.34 16.01
CA PRO A 145 -16.01 11.41 15.17
C PRO A 145 -16.73 10.40 16.06
N ASN A 146 -18.05 10.32 15.95
CA ASN A 146 -18.85 9.39 16.72
C ASN A 146 -19.13 8.11 15.91
N PHE A 147 -19.29 6.99 16.62
CA PHE A 147 -19.58 5.68 16.06
C PHE A 147 -21.03 5.23 16.37
N LEU A 148 -21.94 6.19 16.58
CA LEU A 148 -23.34 5.89 16.93
C LEU A 148 -24.10 5.17 15.80
N HIS A 149 -23.65 5.32 14.55
CA HIS A 149 -24.16 4.59 13.40
C HIS A 149 -23.50 3.21 13.25
N LEU A 150 -22.42 2.89 13.96
CA LEU A 150 -21.68 1.62 13.85
C LEU A 150 -21.81 0.78 15.13
N THR A 151 -23.02 0.70 15.67
CA THR A 151 -23.29 -0.19 16.82
C THR A 151 -23.27 -1.66 16.39
N PRO A 152 -22.97 -2.61 17.30
CA PRO A 152 -22.91 -4.03 16.95
C PRO A 152 -24.20 -4.58 16.34
N ALA A 153 -25.37 -4.10 16.77
CA ALA A 153 -26.66 -4.46 16.19
C ALA A 153 -26.77 -3.98 14.73
N HIS A 154 -26.29 -2.75 14.46
CA HIS A 154 -26.27 -2.17 13.12
C HIS A 154 -25.33 -2.94 12.19
N VAL A 155 -24.12 -3.25 12.65
CA VAL A 155 -23.14 -4.03 11.88
C VAL A 155 -23.70 -5.40 11.51
N LYS A 156 -24.36 -6.10 12.44
CA LYS A 156 -25.00 -7.40 12.15
C LYS A 156 -26.07 -7.30 11.05
N LYS A 157 -26.91 -6.26 11.08
CA LYS A 157 -27.92 -6.03 10.04
C LYS A 157 -27.28 -5.71 8.69
N HIS A 158 -26.26 -4.84 8.67
CA HIS A 158 -25.50 -4.52 7.47
C HIS A 158 -24.82 -5.75 6.87
N CYS A 159 -24.10 -6.52 7.68
CA CYS A 159 -23.46 -7.77 7.26
C CYS A 159 -24.47 -8.77 6.71
N LYS A 160 -25.66 -8.91 7.34
CA LYS A 160 -26.74 -9.77 6.84
C LYS A 160 -27.26 -9.29 5.47
N ALA A 161 -27.40 -7.98 5.29
CA ALA A 161 -27.84 -7.39 4.04
C ALA A 161 -26.81 -7.58 2.92
N ILE A 162 -25.51 -7.34 3.17
CA ILE A 162 -24.46 -7.44 2.14
C ILE A 162 -23.99 -8.88 1.84
N LYS A 163 -24.38 -9.87 2.67
CA LYS A 163 -23.94 -11.26 2.53
C LYS A 163 -24.28 -11.89 1.17
N HIS A 164 -25.31 -11.41 0.48
CA HIS A 164 -25.63 -11.89 -0.87
C HIS A 164 -24.62 -11.44 -1.94
N LEU A 165 -23.82 -10.40 -1.68
CA LEU A 165 -22.77 -9.90 -2.57
C LEU A 165 -21.45 -10.67 -2.41
N SER A 166 -21.24 -11.32 -1.26
CA SER A 166 -20.02 -12.09 -0.99
C SER A 166 -20.08 -13.48 -1.62
N THR A 167 -18.96 -13.93 -2.18
CA THR A 167 -18.73 -15.29 -2.63
C THR A 167 -18.01 -16.11 -1.56
N LYS A 168 -18.18 -17.43 -1.56
CA LYS A 168 -17.42 -18.31 -0.67
C LYS A 168 -15.97 -18.41 -1.18
N TRP A 169 -15.03 -18.45 -0.24
CA TRP A 169 -13.63 -18.78 -0.57
C TRP A 169 -13.55 -20.23 -1.10
N PRO A 170 -12.76 -20.51 -2.14
CA PRO A 170 -12.59 -21.86 -2.68
C PRO A 170 -12.03 -22.85 -1.64
N GLU A 171 -12.58 -24.06 -1.61
CA GLU A 171 -12.12 -25.17 -0.77
C GLU A 171 -10.78 -25.71 -1.32
N GLY A 172 -9.84 -26.04 -0.43
CA GLY A 172 -8.50 -26.55 -0.81
C GLY A 172 -7.42 -25.48 -1.01
N LEU A 173 -7.72 -24.20 -0.74
CA LEU A 173 -6.76 -23.09 -0.65
C LEU A 173 -6.75 -22.52 0.77
N GLU A 174 -6.65 -23.39 1.77
CA GLU A 174 -6.68 -22.98 3.19
C GLU A 174 -5.29 -22.58 3.69
N THR A 175 -4.25 -23.12 3.08
CA THR A 175 -2.85 -22.88 3.45
C THR A 175 -2.12 -22.12 2.36
N ASP A 176 -1.24 -21.20 2.73
CA ASP A 176 -0.45 -20.40 1.78
C ASP A 176 0.39 -21.27 0.84
N GLU A 177 0.92 -22.40 1.32
CA GLU A 177 1.66 -23.37 0.49
C GLU A 177 0.81 -23.94 -0.66
N GLN A 178 -0.48 -24.20 -0.42
CA GLN A 178 -1.40 -24.67 -1.45
C GLN A 178 -1.70 -23.56 -2.45
N CYS A 179 -1.84 -22.32 -1.97
CA CYS A 179 -1.99 -21.15 -2.82
C CYS A 179 -0.79 -20.98 -3.75
N HIS A 180 0.44 -21.04 -3.25
CA HIS A 180 1.65 -20.92 -4.07
C HIS A 180 1.75 -22.04 -5.11
N LYS A 181 1.42 -23.28 -4.75
CA LYS A 181 1.46 -24.42 -5.67
C LYS A 181 0.53 -24.25 -6.88
N HIS A 182 -0.66 -23.69 -6.67
CA HIS A 182 -1.64 -23.49 -7.74
C HIS A 182 -1.52 -22.12 -8.43
N PHE A 183 -1.06 -21.11 -7.70
CA PHE A 183 -0.96 -19.72 -8.12
C PHE A 183 0.43 -19.16 -7.76
N PRO A 184 1.46 -19.45 -8.56
CA PRO A 184 2.84 -19.01 -8.27
C PRO A 184 3.07 -17.50 -8.52
N LEU A 185 2.10 -16.82 -9.13
CA LEU A 185 2.19 -15.42 -9.53
C LEU A 185 1.36 -14.52 -8.61
N GLU A 186 2.01 -13.56 -7.96
CA GLU A 186 1.37 -12.57 -7.12
C GLU A 186 1.37 -11.20 -7.80
N SER A 187 0.19 -10.65 -8.07
CA SER A 187 0.05 -9.26 -8.55
C SER A 187 -0.20 -8.31 -7.39
N ILE A 188 0.73 -7.39 -7.15
CA ILE A 188 0.66 -6.42 -6.07
C ILE A 188 0.20 -5.07 -6.64
N THR A 189 -0.89 -4.56 -6.10
CA THR A 189 -1.43 -3.23 -6.42
C THR A 189 -1.81 -2.50 -5.14
N SER A 190 -1.75 -1.17 -5.14
CA SER A 190 -2.07 -0.35 -3.96
C SER A 190 -3.08 0.72 -4.34
N ASP A 191 -4.16 0.82 -3.55
CA ASP A 191 -5.19 1.84 -3.68
C ASP A 191 -5.22 2.71 -2.43
N TYR A 192 -5.28 4.03 -2.63
CA TYR A 192 -5.19 5.03 -1.55
C TYR A 192 -6.49 5.82 -1.45
N VAL A 193 -6.98 6.01 -0.22
CA VAL A 193 -8.24 6.71 0.05
C VAL A 193 -7.97 7.92 0.94
N PHE A 194 -8.33 9.11 0.46
CA PHE A 194 -8.12 10.37 1.17
C PHE A 194 -9.43 11.14 1.35
N ALA A 195 -9.48 11.98 2.40
CA ALA A 195 -10.55 12.95 2.57
C ALA A 195 -10.25 14.20 1.73
N GLY A 196 -10.72 14.24 0.49
CA GLY A 196 -10.52 15.36 -0.41
C GLY A 196 -11.44 15.32 -1.62
N PRO A 197 -11.51 16.41 -2.41
CA PRO A 197 -12.28 16.44 -3.64
C PRO A 197 -11.62 15.66 -4.78
N SER A 198 -10.28 15.54 -4.77
CA SER A 198 -9.54 14.72 -5.74
C SER A 198 -9.38 13.30 -5.23
N LEU A 199 -9.60 12.33 -6.11
CA LEU A 199 -9.40 10.90 -5.87
C LEU A 199 -8.07 10.40 -6.47
N GLU A 200 -7.36 11.26 -7.20
CA GLU A 200 -6.16 10.87 -7.93
C GLU A 200 -4.96 10.78 -6.99
N ASP A 201 -4.26 9.64 -7.05
CA ASP A 201 -2.95 9.45 -6.44
C ASP A 201 -2.01 8.76 -7.42
N ASP A 202 -0.92 9.45 -7.71
CA ASP A 202 0.18 8.99 -8.54
C ASP A 202 0.78 7.66 -8.09
N ARG A 203 0.74 7.36 -6.78
CA ARG A 203 1.27 6.12 -6.23
C ARG A 203 0.43 4.90 -6.59
N ALA A 204 -0.86 5.10 -6.88
CA ALA A 204 -1.77 4.01 -7.23
C ALA A 204 -1.47 3.39 -8.61
N ARG A 205 -0.70 4.07 -9.46
CA ARG A 205 -0.34 3.56 -10.78
C ARG A 205 0.73 2.46 -10.73
N LEU A 206 1.47 2.34 -9.63
CA LEU A 206 2.48 1.32 -9.43
C LEU A 206 1.83 -0.07 -9.45
N ALA A 207 2.33 -0.93 -10.35
CA ALA A 207 1.93 -2.34 -10.40
C ALA A 207 3.19 -3.19 -10.37
N SER A 208 3.14 -4.25 -9.56
CA SER A 208 4.25 -5.18 -9.43
C SER A 208 3.77 -6.62 -9.54
N ILE A 209 4.65 -7.48 -10.04
CA ILE A 209 4.46 -8.92 -10.08
C ILE A 209 5.63 -9.59 -9.37
N LYS A 210 5.28 -10.49 -8.46
CA LYS A 210 6.21 -11.27 -7.66
C LYS A 210 6.00 -12.76 -7.92
N PHE A 211 7.08 -13.50 -8.09
CA PHE A 211 7.06 -14.96 -8.30
C PHE A 211 8.42 -15.56 -7.93
N LYS A 212 8.47 -16.88 -7.72
CA LYS A 212 9.72 -17.63 -7.51
C LYS A 212 10.25 -18.18 -8.82
N LEU A 213 11.57 -18.25 -8.98
CA LEU A 213 12.17 -18.89 -10.16
C LEU A 213 11.96 -20.40 -10.17
N SER A 214 11.89 -21.04 -9.00
CA SER A 214 11.61 -22.47 -8.85
C SER A 214 10.29 -22.91 -9.49
N ASP A 215 9.33 -22.00 -9.58
CA ASP A 215 7.99 -22.30 -10.08
C ASP A 215 7.92 -22.22 -11.62
N LEU A 216 8.96 -21.68 -12.26
CA LEU A 216 9.10 -21.66 -13.71
C LEU A 216 9.87 -22.88 -14.19
N GLU A 217 9.39 -23.46 -15.30
CA GLU A 217 10.10 -24.54 -15.99
C GLU A 217 11.28 -23.94 -16.77
N LEU A 218 12.45 -23.88 -16.13
CA LEU A 218 13.69 -23.36 -16.74
C LEU A 218 14.80 -24.41 -16.66
N ASP A 219 15.54 -24.59 -17.77
CA ASP A 219 16.80 -25.34 -17.78
C ASP A 219 17.92 -24.54 -17.10
N TYR A 220 19.06 -25.17 -16.79
CA TYR A 220 20.24 -24.51 -16.22
C TYR A 220 20.68 -23.29 -17.05
N HIS A 221 20.74 -23.43 -18.38
CA HIS A 221 21.08 -22.34 -19.29
C HIS A 221 20.06 -21.19 -19.20
N ALA A 222 18.78 -21.51 -19.27
CA ALA A 222 17.72 -20.52 -19.24
C ALA A 222 17.67 -19.81 -17.88
N LYS A 223 17.85 -20.53 -16.76
CA LYS A 223 17.90 -19.94 -15.42
C LYS A 223 19.08 -18.99 -15.25
N ASP A 224 20.28 -19.40 -15.63
CA ASP A 224 21.51 -18.57 -15.61
C ASP A 224 21.33 -17.31 -16.47
N LYS A 225 20.79 -17.45 -17.69
CA LYS A 225 20.50 -16.32 -18.57
C LYS A 225 19.40 -15.41 -17.99
N PHE A 226 18.36 -15.98 -17.40
CA PHE A 226 17.26 -15.24 -16.78
C PHE A 226 17.76 -14.35 -15.65
N ILE A 227 18.56 -14.90 -14.73
CA ILE A 227 19.14 -14.16 -13.60
C ILE A 227 19.97 -12.98 -14.11
N ARG A 228 20.80 -13.19 -15.14
CA ARG A 228 21.58 -12.10 -15.76
C ARG A 228 20.74 -11.01 -16.44
N LEU A 229 19.64 -11.37 -17.10
CA LEU A 229 18.75 -10.41 -17.75
C LEU A 229 17.99 -9.55 -16.72
N VAL A 230 17.66 -10.15 -15.58
CA VAL A 230 16.85 -9.53 -14.53
C VAL A 230 17.69 -8.68 -13.57
N GLY A 231 18.94 -9.09 -13.29
CA GLY A 231 19.89 -8.36 -12.45
C GLY A 231 19.35 -8.11 -11.05
N ASP A 232 19.38 -6.84 -10.62
CA ASP A 232 19.02 -6.38 -9.26
C ASP A 232 17.58 -6.71 -8.81
N ARG A 233 16.72 -7.18 -9.73
CA ARG A 233 15.32 -7.53 -9.42
C ARG A 233 15.15 -8.95 -8.89
N TYR A 234 16.19 -9.78 -8.96
CA TYR A 234 16.21 -11.12 -8.40
C TYR A 234 16.88 -11.13 -7.03
N ASN A 235 16.25 -11.80 -6.06
CA ASN A 235 16.83 -12.04 -4.76
C ASN A 235 17.30 -13.50 -4.64
N ALA A 236 18.60 -13.70 -4.49
CA ALA A 236 19.21 -15.04 -4.38
C ALA A 236 18.83 -15.78 -3.08
N ASP A 237 18.54 -15.06 -2.00
CA ASP A 237 18.23 -15.68 -0.70
C ASP A 237 16.82 -16.30 -0.67
N THR A 238 15.86 -15.64 -1.33
CA THR A 238 14.44 -16.06 -1.32
C THR A 238 14.00 -16.74 -2.62
N ASP A 239 14.85 -16.76 -3.65
CA ASP A 239 14.55 -17.20 -5.02
C ASP A 239 13.40 -16.41 -5.67
N GLU A 240 13.14 -15.19 -5.20
CA GLU A 240 12.02 -14.35 -5.65
C GLU A 240 12.47 -13.29 -6.65
N VAL A 241 11.67 -13.09 -7.70
CA VAL A 241 11.83 -12.02 -8.67
C VAL A 241 10.70 -11.01 -8.50
N LEU A 242 11.06 -9.72 -8.47
CA LEU A 242 10.10 -8.61 -8.41
C LEU A 242 10.21 -7.75 -9.66
N PHE A 243 9.20 -7.82 -10.52
CA PHE A 243 9.04 -6.85 -11.60
C PHE A 243 8.09 -5.74 -11.17
N GLU A 244 8.56 -4.50 -11.25
CA GLU A 244 7.79 -3.30 -10.94
C GLU A 244 7.73 -2.36 -12.14
N SER A 245 6.57 -1.74 -12.37
CA SER A 245 6.42 -0.70 -13.38
C SER A 245 5.62 0.48 -12.86
N ASN A 246 6.13 1.66 -13.19
CA ASN A 246 5.52 2.96 -12.91
C ASN A 246 5.50 3.87 -14.16
N ARG A 247 5.55 3.27 -15.36
CA ARG A 247 5.75 4.00 -16.63
C ARG A 247 4.45 4.56 -17.19
N CYS A 248 3.38 3.78 -17.12
CA CYS A 248 2.09 4.14 -17.70
C CYS A 248 1.21 4.89 -16.68
N PRO A 249 0.31 5.78 -17.13
CA PRO A 249 -0.64 6.45 -16.24
C PRO A 249 -1.63 5.49 -15.58
N LEU A 250 -2.11 4.47 -16.31
CA LEU A 250 -3.09 3.52 -15.79
C LEU A 250 -2.41 2.31 -15.15
N LYS A 251 -2.92 1.92 -13.98
CA LYS A 251 -2.51 0.71 -13.26
C LYS A 251 -2.66 -0.56 -14.10
N SER A 252 -3.75 -0.67 -14.87
CA SER A 252 -3.99 -1.80 -15.77
C SER A 252 -2.90 -1.96 -16.83
N GLN A 253 -2.45 -0.84 -17.42
CA GLN A 253 -1.39 -0.83 -18.42
C GLN A 253 -0.03 -1.23 -17.80
N ASN A 254 0.28 -0.75 -16.59
CA ASN A 254 1.50 -1.17 -15.90
C ASN A 254 1.47 -2.67 -15.58
N LEU A 255 0.33 -3.21 -15.15
CA LEU A 255 0.17 -4.64 -14.88
C LEU A 255 0.37 -5.48 -16.14
N GLU A 256 -0.24 -5.07 -17.26
CA GLU A 256 -0.06 -5.73 -18.56
C GLU A 256 1.40 -5.64 -19.05
N TYR A 257 2.04 -4.49 -18.88
CA TYR A 257 3.45 -4.32 -19.22
C TYR A 257 4.37 -5.22 -18.40
N VAL A 258 4.13 -5.35 -17.10
CA VAL A 258 4.91 -6.26 -16.24
C VAL A 258 4.70 -7.73 -16.64
N LYS A 259 3.48 -8.13 -17.01
CA LYS A 259 3.23 -9.45 -17.59
C LYS A 259 3.98 -9.66 -18.90
N PHE A 260 3.99 -8.66 -19.77
CA PHE A 260 4.77 -8.70 -21.00
C PHE A 260 6.26 -8.85 -20.72
N LEU A 261 6.82 -8.13 -19.73
CA LEU A 261 8.22 -8.26 -19.33
C LEU A 261 8.55 -9.69 -18.88
N LEU A 262 7.72 -10.28 -18.02
CA LEU A 262 7.88 -11.67 -17.60
C LEU A 262 7.94 -12.61 -18.81
N THR A 263 6.96 -12.51 -19.71
CA THR A 263 6.89 -13.34 -20.92
C THR A 263 8.10 -13.13 -21.84
N ALA A 264 8.52 -11.88 -22.04
CA ALA A 264 9.65 -11.54 -22.90
C ALA A 264 10.96 -12.11 -22.33
N VAL A 265 11.24 -11.89 -21.04
CA VAL A 265 12.44 -12.40 -20.38
C VAL A 265 12.45 -13.93 -20.38
N TYR A 266 11.30 -14.56 -20.13
CA TYR A 266 11.18 -16.01 -20.21
C TYR A 266 11.57 -16.53 -21.59
N PHE A 267 10.97 -16.04 -22.68
CA PHE A 267 11.31 -16.52 -24.02
C PHE A 267 12.73 -16.15 -24.48
N GLU A 268 13.25 -14.99 -24.09
CA GLU A 268 14.64 -14.61 -24.39
C GLU A 268 15.66 -15.45 -23.62
N SER A 269 15.30 -15.94 -22.42
CA SER A 269 16.16 -16.83 -21.63
C SER A 269 16.35 -18.19 -22.30
N TRP A 270 15.36 -18.68 -23.04
CA TRP A 270 15.43 -19.96 -23.78
C TRP A 270 16.22 -19.88 -25.09
N LYS A 271 16.39 -18.68 -25.66
CA LYS A 271 17.16 -18.52 -26.91
C LYS A 271 18.65 -18.59 -26.59
N THR A 272 19.41 -19.32 -27.39
CA THR A 272 20.87 -19.33 -27.32
C THR A 272 21.43 -18.54 -28.49
N GLU A 273 22.09 -17.43 -28.19
CA GLU A 273 22.72 -16.57 -29.20
C GLU A 273 24.18 -16.96 -29.46
N THR A 274 24.72 -16.57 -30.61
CA THR A 274 26.09 -16.93 -31.02
C THR A 274 27.17 -16.37 -30.09
N TRP A 275 26.93 -15.20 -29.49
CA TRP A 275 27.86 -14.54 -28.58
C TRP A 275 27.97 -15.23 -27.22
N GLU A 276 27.02 -16.08 -26.84
CA GLU A 276 27.04 -16.81 -25.56
C GLU A 276 28.18 -17.83 -25.49
N GLN A 277 28.71 -18.25 -26.65
CA GLN A 277 29.91 -19.10 -26.73
C GLN A 277 31.18 -18.39 -26.25
N GLY A 278 31.17 -17.05 -26.23
CA GLY A 278 32.28 -16.22 -25.75
C GLY A 278 32.33 -16.03 -24.23
N LYS A 279 31.47 -16.71 -23.46
CA LYS A 279 31.40 -16.61 -22.00
C LYS A 279 32.74 -16.98 -21.36
N GLN A 280 33.29 -16.06 -20.56
CA GLN A 280 34.57 -16.27 -19.88
C GLN A 280 34.37 -16.92 -18.51
N LEU A 281 35.47 -17.43 -17.93
CA LEU A 281 35.46 -18.01 -16.58
C LEU A 281 35.04 -17.01 -15.51
N SER A 282 35.31 -15.71 -15.71
CA SER A 282 34.88 -14.63 -14.81
C SER A 282 33.36 -14.43 -14.79
N ASP A 283 32.67 -14.84 -15.85
CA ASP A 283 31.25 -14.59 -16.03
C ASP A 283 30.40 -15.75 -15.48
N MET A 284 31.04 -16.84 -15.06
CA MET A 284 30.40 -18.00 -14.47
C MET A 284 30.00 -17.70 -13.03
N GLU A 285 28.72 -17.84 -12.72
CA GLU A 285 28.18 -17.66 -11.35
C GLU A 285 28.55 -18.83 -10.45
N THR A 286 28.60 -20.03 -11.03
CA THR A 286 29.02 -21.25 -10.36
C THR A 286 30.41 -21.67 -10.81
N TYR A 287 31.20 -22.11 -9.85
CA TYR A 287 32.45 -22.78 -10.09
C TYR A 287 32.18 -24.18 -10.66
N VAL A 288 32.56 -24.37 -11.93
CA VAL A 288 32.56 -25.67 -12.58
C VAL A 288 34.01 -26.14 -12.70
N TRP A 289 34.36 -27.25 -12.04
CA TRP A 289 35.76 -27.70 -11.96
C TRP A 289 36.35 -28.05 -13.33
N ASP A 290 35.52 -28.57 -14.24
CA ASP A 290 35.97 -29.07 -15.56
C ASP A 290 36.58 -27.97 -16.46
N MET A 291 36.19 -26.72 -16.23
CA MET A 291 36.62 -25.55 -17.00
C MET A 291 37.80 -24.81 -16.36
N ASN A 292 38.20 -25.20 -15.15
CA ASN A 292 39.13 -24.45 -14.32
C ASN A 292 40.54 -25.04 -14.25
N LYS A 293 41.51 -24.18 -13.87
CA LYS A 293 42.93 -24.55 -13.70
C LYS A 293 43.17 -25.67 -12.67
N SER A 294 42.26 -25.84 -11.71
CA SER A 294 42.33 -26.92 -10.71
C SER A 294 42.35 -28.30 -11.39
N ARG A 295 41.58 -28.47 -12.48
CA ARG A 295 41.59 -29.71 -13.27
C ARG A 295 42.93 -29.95 -13.95
N GLU A 296 43.47 -28.94 -14.62
CA GLU A 296 44.77 -29.04 -15.31
C GLU A 296 45.89 -29.38 -14.32
N THR A 297 45.87 -28.74 -13.14
CA THR A 297 46.84 -28.97 -12.07
C THR A 297 46.70 -30.38 -11.48
N CYS A 298 45.48 -30.85 -11.24
CA CYS A 298 45.23 -32.19 -10.73
C CYS A 298 45.67 -33.28 -11.74
N LEU A 299 45.35 -33.10 -13.02
CA LEU A 299 45.73 -34.05 -14.07
C LEU A 299 47.24 -34.12 -14.27
N THR A 300 47.93 -32.98 -14.31
CA THR A 300 49.39 -32.94 -14.40
C THR A 300 50.04 -33.59 -13.18
N LEU A 301 49.54 -33.31 -11.97
CA LEU A 301 50.03 -33.92 -10.74
C LEU A 301 49.90 -35.45 -10.76
N LEU A 302 48.71 -35.99 -11.06
CA LEU A 302 48.49 -37.45 -11.10
C LEU A 302 49.32 -38.13 -12.20
N ALA A 303 49.52 -37.48 -13.34
CA ALA A 303 50.40 -37.99 -14.38
C ALA A 303 51.86 -38.05 -13.92
N THR A 304 52.34 -37.03 -13.21
CA THR A 304 53.71 -37.03 -12.65
C THR A 304 53.89 -38.09 -11.56
N MET A 305 52.89 -38.31 -10.70
CA MET A 305 52.91 -39.39 -9.70
C MET A 305 53.02 -40.76 -10.39
N ARG A 306 52.16 -41.03 -11.38
CA ARG A 306 52.20 -42.27 -12.17
C ARG A 306 53.52 -42.48 -12.92
N ALA A 307 54.14 -41.40 -13.41
CA ALA A 307 55.43 -41.46 -14.09
C ALA A 307 56.58 -41.79 -13.12
N LYS A 308 56.57 -41.20 -11.91
CA LYS A 308 57.52 -41.49 -10.84
C LYS A 308 57.39 -42.92 -10.32
N ASP A 309 56.16 -43.41 -10.14
CA ASP A 309 55.90 -44.80 -9.71
C ASP A 309 56.41 -45.83 -10.73
N LYS A 310 56.47 -45.45 -12.01
CA LYS A 310 57.02 -46.26 -13.12
C LYS A 310 58.53 -46.09 -13.33
N GLY A 311 59.21 -45.26 -12.54
CA GLY A 311 60.66 -45.07 -12.59
C GLY A 311 61.19 -44.21 -13.75
N SER A 312 60.35 -43.38 -14.38
CA SER A 312 60.77 -42.47 -15.46
C SER A 312 61.22 -41.11 -14.89
N GLU A 313 62.45 -40.67 -15.19
CA GLU A 313 63.06 -39.43 -14.66
C GLU A 313 62.61 -38.13 -15.37
N SER A 314 61.81 -38.20 -16.44
CA SER A 314 61.42 -37.00 -17.20
C SER A 314 60.27 -36.23 -16.51
N VAL A 315 60.60 -35.14 -15.81
CA VAL A 315 59.68 -34.25 -15.06
C VAL A 315 59.07 -33.13 -15.95
N GLY A 316 59.17 -33.23 -17.28
CA GLY A 316 58.64 -32.20 -18.18
C GLY A 316 57.15 -32.38 -18.48
N ASP A 317 56.42 -31.27 -18.62
CA ASP A 317 55.00 -31.15 -19.00
C ASP A 317 54.47 -32.32 -19.86
N LEU A 318 53.95 -33.34 -19.18
CA LEU A 318 53.30 -34.47 -19.83
C LEU A 318 51.93 -34.00 -20.30
N LYS A 319 51.84 -33.61 -21.57
CA LYS A 319 50.55 -33.39 -22.23
C LYS A 319 49.82 -34.72 -22.34
N LEU A 320 48.86 -34.94 -21.43
CA LEU A 320 47.99 -36.11 -21.45
C LEU A 320 47.13 -36.12 -22.71
N SER A 321 46.98 -37.30 -23.32
CA SER A 321 45.99 -37.51 -24.37
C SER A 321 44.57 -37.33 -23.80
N GLY A 322 43.64 -36.82 -24.60
CA GLY A 322 42.26 -36.58 -24.17
C GLY A 322 41.54 -37.84 -23.63
N ALA A 323 41.95 -39.03 -24.07
CA ALA A 323 41.44 -40.30 -23.54
C ALA A 323 42.00 -40.65 -22.15
N GLU A 324 43.28 -40.36 -21.92
CA GLU A 324 43.96 -40.62 -20.63
C GLU A 324 43.47 -39.64 -19.56
N ALA A 325 43.25 -38.38 -19.93
CA ALA A 325 42.66 -37.38 -19.05
C ALA A 325 41.24 -37.76 -18.58
N ARG A 326 40.41 -38.32 -19.47
CA ARG A 326 39.07 -38.83 -19.11
C ARG A 326 39.15 -40.01 -18.14
N ALA A 327 40.02 -40.99 -18.42
CA ALA A 327 40.21 -42.15 -17.54
C ALA A 327 40.70 -41.77 -16.14
N ILE A 328 41.50 -40.70 -16.01
CA ILE A 328 41.93 -40.17 -14.71
C ILE A 328 40.78 -39.43 -14.01
N CYS A 329 39.98 -38.65 -14.73
CA CYS A 329 38.82 -37.96 -14.17
C CYS A 329 37.74 -38.94 -13.65
N ASP A 330 37.68 -40.15 -14.21
CA ASP A 330 36.73 -41.19 -13.79
C ASP A 330 37.11 -41.92 -12.49
N LEU A 331 38.31 -41.68 -11.96
CA LEU A 331 38.73 -42.22 -10.67
C LEU A 331 37.86 -41.67 -9.54
N ALA A 332 37.55 -42.53 -8.55
CA ALA A 332 36.69 -42.16 -7.43
C ALA A 332 37.30 -41.01 -6.61
N GLU A 333 38.62 -41.04 -6.41
CA GLU A 333 39.36 -40.04 -5.65
C GLU A 333 39.31 -38.65 -6.33
N VAL A 334 39.34 -38.63 -7.67
CA VAL A 334 39.27 -37.39 -8.44
C VAL A 334 37.85 -36.84 -8.46
N ARG A 335 36.83 -37.70 -8.46
CA ARG A 335 35.43 -37.27 -8.33
C ARG A 335 35.15 -36.67 -6.96
N GLU A 336 35.67 -37.27 -5.88
CA GLU A 336 35.57 -36.72 -4.53
C GLU A 336 36.26 -35.35 -4.42
N TYR A 337 37.47 -35.23 -4.98
CA TYR A 337 38.18 -33.95 -5.07
C TYR A 337 37.40 -32.91 -5.85
N LYS A 338 36.85 -33.28 -7.02
CA LYS A 338 36.01 -32.41 -7.85
C LYS A 338 34.84 -31.87 -7.04
N THR A 339 34.06 -32.74 -6.40
CA THR A 339 32.90 -32.33 -5.61
C THR A 339 33.29 -31.45 -4.42
N ALA A 340 34.41 -31.76 -3.76
CA ALA A 340 34.87 -30.97 -2.62
C ALA A 340 35.32 -29.56 -3.04
N VAL A 341 35.99 -29.43 -4.18
CA VAL A 341 36.38 -28.13 -4.74
C VAL A 341 35.16 -27.33 -5.19
N GLU A 342 34.20 -27.96 -5.88
CA GLU A 342 32.98 -27.27 -6.33
C GLU A 342 32.17 -26.74 -5.14
N ASN A 343 31.98 -27.55 -4.09
CA ASN A 343 31.28 -27.11 -2.88
C ASN A 343 32.05 -25.99 -2.14
N LEU A 344 33.38 -26.07 -2.08
CA LEU A 344 34.20 -25.04 -1.44
C LEU A 344 34.02 -23.66 -2.09
N PHE A 345 33.97 -23.61 -3.42
CA PHE A 345 33.80 -22.35 -4.14
C PHE A 345 32.33 -21.90 -4.27
N ASN A 346 31.37 -22.83 -4.36
CA ASN A 346 29.95 -22.50 -4.55
C ASN A 346 29.21 -22.23 -3.23
N ASP A 347 29.41 -23.05 -2.21
CA ASP A 347 28.73 -22.94 -0.90
C ASP A 347 29.50 -22.03 0.06
N GLY A 348 30.74 -21.68 -0.28
CA GLY A 348 31.64 -20.83 0.49
C GLY A 348 32.60 -21.58 1.41
N GLU A 349 33.52 -20.81 2.00
CA GLU A 349 34.56 -21.31 2.91
C GLU A 349 34.00 -21.52 4.32
N ASN A 350 33.66 -22.76 4.64
CA ASN A 350 33.19 -23.21 5.95
C ASN A 350 34.14 -24.28 6.50
N SER A 351 34.14 -24.50 7.81
CA SER A 351 34.97 -25.56 8.43
C SER A 351 34.71 -26.94 7.81
N GLU A 352 33.45 -27.25 7.53
CA GLU A 352 33.03 -28.50 6.90
C GLU A 352 33.54 -28.63 5.45
N THR A 353 33.47 -27.56 4.65
CA THR A 353 33.93 -27.59 3.25
C THR A 353 35.46 -27.67 3.16
N LEU A 354 36.17 -27.02 4.10
CA LEU A 354 37.63 -27.11 4.21
C LEU A 354 38.10 -28.50 4.66
N ASP A 355 37.43 -29.11 5.64
CA ASP A 355 37.75 -30.46 6.11
C ASP A 355 37.45 -31.51 5.03
N ALA A 356 36.35 -31.36 4.29
CA ALA A 356 36.02 -32.21 3.15
C ALA A 356 37.08 -32.09 2.03
N TYR A 357 37.50 -30.86 1.71
CA TYR A 357 38.57 -30.62 0.75
C TYR A 357 39.90 -31.25 1.21
N LYS A 358 40.29 -31.05 2.48
CA LYS A 358 41.48 -31.65 3.06
C LYS A 358 41.45 -33.18 2.94
N ALA A 359 40.35 -33.81 3.35
CA ALA A 359 40.20 -35.27 3.29
C ALA A 359 40.28 -35.79 1.84
N ALA A 360 39.69 -35.07 0.88
CA ALA A 360 39.77 -35.44 -0.53
C ALA A 360 41.21 -35.33 -1.07
N VAL A 361 41.96 -34.29 -0.70
CA VAL A 361 43.36 -34.12 -1.09
C VAL A 361 44.27 -35.18 -0.45
N GLU A 362 44.06 -35.53 0.83
CA GLU A 362 44.82 -36.59 1.51
C GLU A 362 44.66 -37.94 0.81
N ARG A 363 43.43 -38.28 0.40
CA ARG A 363 43.15 -39.50 -0.39
C ARG A 363 43.80 -39.43 -1.77
N LEU A 364 43.67 -38.29 -2.47
CA LEU A 364 44.24 -38.07 -3.79
C LEU A 364 45.77 -38.27 -3.82
N LEU A 365 46.44 -37.79 -2.77
CA LEU A 365 47.90 -37.86 -2.63
C LEU A 365 48.41 -39.12 -1.91
N GLN A 366 47.50 -40.01 -1.48
CA GLN A 366 47.82 -41.22 -0.72
C GLN A 366 48.64 -40.94 0.56
N LEU A 367 48.39 -39.80 1.20
CA LEU A 367 49.04 -39.43 2.46
C LEU A 367 48.42 -40.26 3.59
N LYS A 368 49.25 -40.95 4.38
CA LYS A 368 48.77 -41.62 5.58
C LYS A 368 48.30 -40.57 6.57
N THR A 369 47.02 -40.61 6.93
CA THR A 369 46.48 -39.85 8.04
C THR A 369 47.25 -40.26 9.29
N ALA A 370 48.07 -39.35 9.82
CA ALA A 370 48.65 -39.54 11.14
C ALA A 370 47.49 -39.55 12.14
N ALA A 371 47.28 -40.71 12.76
CA ALA A 371 46.24 -40.96 13.75
C ALA A 371 46.36 -40.05 14.97
#